data_AF-A0A2S7WSJ8-F1
#
_entry.id   AF-A0A2S7WSJ8-F1
#
_cell.length_a   1.000
_cell.length_b   1.000
_cell.length_c   1.000
_cell.angle_alpha   90.00
_cell.angle_beta   90.00
_cell.angle_gamma   90.00
#
_symmetry.space_group_name_H-M   'P 1'
#
loop_
_entity.id
_entity.type
_entity.pdbx_description
1 polymer ?
#
loop_
_entity_poly.entity_id
_entity_poly.type
_entity_poly.pdbx_seq_one_letter_code
_entity_poly.pdbx_strand_id
1 'polypeptide(L)'
;MIISIEIIFIVVLLFLFYQDIKERKVVIWALVLSLIFGSFINYLNQQPIVFISNIFINATFIAFIFGILGLYAKFKMKQRIFDVFGMGDLGFFMVLAVSLPTLSFLMVFIFSTFFALLVFLIFKYRFQPKTVPLAGLQSLFLALVLLANKFSSTLNIYAL
;
A
#
# COMPACT_ATOMS: atom_id res chain seq x y z
N MET A 1 13.37 -7.29 -18.90
CA MET A 1 13.87 -7.19 -17.51
C MET A 1 12.84 -6.55 -16.59
N ILE A 2 12.37 -5.32 -16.89
CA ILE A 2 11.36 -4.61 -16.08
C ILE A 2 10.06 -5.42 -15.91
N ILE A 3 9.53 -5.97 -17.01
CA ILE A 3 8.29 -6.77 -17.00
C ILE A 3 8.39 -7.98 -16.03
N SER A 4 9.54 -8.64 -15.97
CA SER A 4 9.75 -9.78 -15.07
C SER A 4 9.69 -9.35 -13.60
N ILE A 5 10.22 -8.18 -13.28
CA ILE A 5 10.23 -7.62 -11.92
C ILE A 5 8.82 -7.19 -11.50
N GLU A 6 8.05 -6.58 -12.39
CA GLU A 6 6.65 -6.23 -12.14
C GLU A 6 5.80 -7.47 -11.84
N ILE A 7 5.99 -8.57 -12.59
CA ILE A 7 5.28 -9.82 -12.33
C ILE A 7 5.65 -10.38 -10.95
N ILE A 8 6.94 -10.36 -10.59
CA ILE A 8 7.39 -10.79 -9.25
C ILE A 8 6.75 -9.89 -8.17
N PHE A 9 6.73 -8.58 -8.38
CA PHE A 9 6.11 -7.64 -7.45
C PHE A 9 4.61 -7.93 -7.26
N ILE A 10 3.87 -8.16 -8.35
CA ILE A 10 2.44 -8.54 -8.31
C ILE A 10 2.25 -9.85 -7.52
N VAL A 11 3.10 -10.85 -7.73
CA VAL A 11 3.02 -12.12 -7.00
C VAL A 11 3.26 -11.91 -5.50
N VAL A 12 4.23 -11.07 -5.11
CA VAL A 12 4.48 -10.74 -3.69
C VAL A 12 3.29 -9.99 -3.09
N LEU A 13 2.66 -9.07 -3.83
CA LEU A 13 1.45 -8.36 -3.38
C LEU A 13 0.26 -9.31 -3.21
N LEU A 14 0.05 -10.26 -4.12
CA LEU A 14 -1.00 -11.27 -3.99
C LEU A 14 -0.74 -12.22 -2.81
N PHE A 15 0.53 -12.53 -2.54
CA PHE A 15 0.92 -13.28 -1.34
C PHE A 15 0.59 -12.51 -0.06
N LEU A 16 0.92 -11.21 0.00
CA LEU A 16 0.55 -10.32 1.12
C LEU A 16 -0.97 -10.28 1.34
N PHE A 17 -1.75 -10.15 0.27
CA PHE A 17 -3.21 -10.21 0.32
C PHE A 17 -3.72 -11.53 0.90
N TYR A 18 -3.22 -12.66 0.40
CA TYR A 18 -3.62 -13.98 0.88
C TYR A 18 -3.30 -14.15 2.37
N GLN A 19 -2.10 -13.71 2.77
CA GLN A 19 -1.65 -13.85 4.14
C GLN A 19 -2.43 -12.97 5.11
N ASP A 20 -2.68 -11.70 4.75
CA ASP A 20 -3.40 -10.77 5.61
C ASP A 20 -4.88 -11.17 5.77
N ILE A 21 -5.49 -11.80 4.76
CA ILE A 21 -6.83 -12.38 4.89
C ILE A 21 -6.85 -13.61 5.79
N LYS A 22 -5.91 -14.55 5.57
CA LYS A 22 -5.94 -15.87 6.22
C LYS A 22 -5.38 -15.84 7.63
N GLU A 23 -4.22 -15.22 7.83
CA GLU A 23 -3.45 -15.27 9.07
C GLU A 23 -3.55 -13.99 9.90
N ARG A 24 -4.16 -12.92 9.33
CA ARG A 24 -4.23 -11.58 9.96
C ARG A 24 -2.88 -11.03 10.38
N LYS A 25 -1.84 -11.45 9.67
CA LYS A 25 -0.46 -11.08 9.91
C LYS A 25 0.16 -10.74 8.57
N VAL A 26 0.86 -9.63 8.56
CA VAL A 26 1.68 -9.23 7.42
C VAL A 26 3.12 -9.60 7.74
N VAL A 27 3.72 -10.50 6.96
CA VAL A 27 5.10 -10.88 7.25
C VAL A 27 6.08 -9.86 6.71
N ILE A 28 7.05 -9.54 7.56
CA ILE A 28 8.07 -8.53 7.32
C ILE A 28 8.87 -8.81 6.05
N TRP A 29 9.24 -10.06 5.76
CA TRP A 29 10.00 -10.37 4.54
C TRP A 29 9.22 -10.05 3.26
N ALA A 30 7.91 -10.26 3.24
CA ALA A 30 7.07 -9.94 2.09
C ALA A 30 6.92 -8.41 1.92
N LEU A 31 6.86 -7.65 3.03
CA LEU A 31 6.91 -6.19 2.99
C LEU A 31 8.26 -5.67 2.47
N VAL A 32 9.38 -6.24 2.93
CA VAL A 32 10.72 -5.84 2.50
C VAL A 32 10.90 -6.13 1.01
N LEU A 33 10.48 -7.30 0.52
CA LEU A 33 10.50 -7.60 -0.92
C LEU A 33 9.63 -6.62 -1.70
N SER A 34 8.45 -6.27 -1.19
CA SER A 34 7.57 -5.29 -1.81
C SER A 34 8.20 -3.90 -1.88
N LEU A 35 8.89 -3.47 -0.82
CA LEU A 35 9.65 -2.21 -0.80
C LEU A 35 10.76 -2.22 -1.87
N ILE A 36 11.54 -3.29 -1.93
CA ILE A 36 12.67 -3.39 -2.87
C ILE A 36 12.17 -3.38 -4.31
N PHE A 37 11.22 -4.25 -4.67
CA PHE A 37 10.74 -4.36 -6.04
C PHE A 37 9.96 -3.12 -6.47
N GLY A 38 9.07 -2.62 -5.61
CA GLY A 38 8.30 -1.42 -5.91
C GLY A 38 9.20 -0.19 -6.07
N SER A 39 10.16 0.01 -5.17
CA SER A 39 11.14 1.08 -5.26
C SER A 39 12.01 0.99 -6.52
N PHE A 40 12.46 -0.23 -6.87
CA PHE A 40 13.26 -0.44 -8.07
C PHE A 40 12.48 -0.14 -9.35
N ILE A 41 11.22 -0.57 -9.44
CA ILE A 41 10.35 -0.26 -10.59
C ILE A 41 10.15 1.25 -10.70
N ASN A 42 9.88 1.95 -9.59
CA ASN A 42 9.69 3.38 -9.58
C ASN A 42 10.96 4.14 -10.01
N TYR A 43 12.12 3.73 -9.50
CA TYR A 43 13.42 4.28 -9.87
C TYR A 43 13.71 4.14 -11.37
N LEU A 44 13.41 2.98 -11.96
CA LEU A 44 13.65 2.75 -13.39
C LEU A 44 12.77 3.60 -14.32
N ASN A 45 11.62 4.07 -13.84
CA ASN A 45 10.68 4.87 -14.62
C ASN A 45 10.82 6.38 -14.39
N GLN A 46 11.72 6.83 -13.50
CA GLN A 46 11.84 8.22 -13.11
C GLN A 46 13.29 8.73 -13.11
N GLN A 47 13.44 10.05 -13.25
CA GLN A 47 14.69 10.74 -12.97
C GLN A 47 15.07 10.55 -11.49
N PRO A 48 16.34 10.24 -11.14
CA PRO A 48 16.74 9.97 -9.75
C PRO A 48 16.38 11.08 -8.76
N ILE A 49 16.50 12.36 -9.16
CA ILE A 49 16.16 13.50 -8.31
C ILE A 49 14.65 13.58 -8.03
N VAL A 50 13.83 13.28 -9.04
CA VAL A 50 12.36 13.27 -8.94
C VAL A 50 11.89 12.08 -8.10
N PHE A 51 12.55 10.93 -8.25
CA PHE A 51 12.29 9.75 -7.43
C PHE A 51 12.52 10.01 -5.93
N ILE A 52 13.65 10.63 -5.57
CA ILE A 52 13.95 10.95 -4.16
C ILE A 52 12.96 11.99 -3.61
N SER A 53 12.62 13.02 -4.39
CA SER A 53 11.64 14.02 -3.97
C SER A 53 10.25 13.42 -3.78
N ASN A 54 9.82 12.53 -4.67
CA ASN A 54 8.56 11.79 -4.54
C ASN A 54 8.51 10.95 -3.26
N ILE A 55 9.57 10.19 -2.95
CA ILE A 55 9.64 9.42 -1.70
C ILE A 55 9.53 10.35 -0.48
N PHE A 56 10.24 11.48 -0.49
CA PHE A 56 10.22 12.41 0.63
C PHE A 56 8.82 13.02 0.85
N ILE A 57 8.16 13.44 -0.24
CA ILE A 57 6.79 13.99 -0.18
C ILE A 57 5.81 12.92 0.30
N ASN A 58 5.86 11.71 -0.25
CA ASN A 58 4.98 10.61 0.15
C ASN A 58 5.18 10.21 1.62
N ALA A 59 6.43 10.10 2.06
CA ALA A 59 6.76 9.80 3.45
C ALA A 59 6.26 10.91 4.41
N THR A 60 6.40 12.18 4.02
CA THR A 60 5.88 13.33 4.79
C THR A 60 4.36 13.28 4.91
N PHE A 61 3.68 12.94 3.82
CA PHE A 61 2.23 12.77 3.80
C PHE A 61 1.76 11.64 4.73
N ILE A 62 2.43 10.48 4.69
CA ILE A 62 2.15 9.36 5.61
C ILE A 62 2.38 9.80 7.06
N ALA A 63 3.51 10.43 7.35
CA ALA A 63 3.83 10.90 8.70
C ALA A 63 2.78 11.90 9.22
N PHE A 64 2.30 12.79 8.37
CA PHE A 64 1.24 13.74 8.71
C PHE A 64 -0.08 13.03 9.04
N ILE A 65 -0.52 12.08 8.20
CA ILE A 65 -1.75 11.29 8.44
C ILE A 65 -1.62 10.46 9.72
N PHE A 66 -0.50 9.74 9.90
CA PHE A 66 -0.26 8.96 11.11
C PHE A 66 -0.17 9.83 12.35
N GLY A 67 0.38 11.04 12.24
CA GLY A 67 0.39 12.03 13.31
C GLY A 67 -1.03 12.37 13.76
N ILE A 68 -1.90 12.74 12.82
CA ILE A 68 -3.31 13.07 13.11
C ILE A 68 -4.06 11.87 13.71
N LEU A 69 -3.91 10.69 13.11
CA LEU A 69 -4.56 9.46 13.59
C LEU A 69 -4.04 9.04 14.97
N GLY A 70 -2.74 9.23 15.23
CA GLY A 70 -2.12 8.97 16.52
C GLY A 70 -2.62 9.91 17.61
N LEU A 71 -2.75 11.20 17.30
CA LEU A 71 -3.37 12.18 18.22
C LEU A 71 -4.82 11.78 18.49
N TYR A 72 -5.58 11.42 17.46
CA TYR A 72 -6.97 10.97 17.62
C TYR A 72 -7.09 9.71 18.49
N ALA A 73 -6.26 8.68 18.24
CA ALA A 73 -6.23 7.45 19.02
C ALA A 73 -5.88 7.73 20.49
N LYS A 74 -4.89 8.58 20.73
CA LYS A 74 -4.45 8.93 22.09
C LYS A 74 -5.51 9.74 22.84
N PHE A 75 -6.05 10.79 22.24
CA PHE A 75 -6.94 11.72 22.94
C PHE A 75 -8.38 11.22 23.04
N LYS A 76 -8.90 10.57 21.98
CA LYS A 76 -10.30 10.17 21.93
C LYS A 76 -10.51 8.70 22.29
N MET A 77 -9.65 7.81 21.80
CA MET A 77 -9.78 6.36 22.06
C MET A 77 -9.00 5.91 23.29
N LYS A 78 -8.10 6.74 23.82
CA LYS A 78 -7.18 6.41 24.94
C LYS A 78 -6.34 5.15 24.68
N GLN A 79 -6.07 4.86 23.42
CA GLN A 79 -5.28 3.71 22.96
C GLN A 79 -4.00 4.19 22.28
N ARG A 80 -2.97 3.33 22.21
CA ARG A 80 -1.77 3.66 21.44
C ARG A 80 -2.06 3.46 19.97
N ILE A 81 -1.36 4.20 19.10
CA ILE A 81 -1.58 4.12 17.65
C ILE A 81 -1.37 2.70 17.12
N PHE A 82 -0.41 1.95 17.64
CA PHE A 82 -0.13 0.56 17.24
C PHE A 82 -1.12 -0.47 17.78
N ASP A 83 -1.98 -0.08 18.73
CA ASP A 83 -3.08 -0.94 19.19
C ASP A 83 -4.29 -0.79 18.25
N VAL A 84 -4.40 0.35 17.54
CA VAL A 84 -5.47 0.67 16.59
C VAL A 84 -5.08 0.32 15.16
N PHE A 85 -3.83 0.60 14.78
CA PHE A 85 -3.25 0.32 13.47
C PHE A 85 -2.22 -0.80 13.58
N GLY A 86 -2.32 -1.80 12.70
CA GLY A 86 -1.32 -2.84 12.63
C GLY A 86 0.03 -2.30 12.13
N MET A 87 1.14 -2.82 12.65
CA MET A 87 2.47 -2.53 12.09
C MET A 87 2.55 -2.90 10.59
N GLY A 88 1.79 -3.91 10.17
CA GLY A 88 1.66 -4.30 8.76
C GLY A 88 1.04 -3.21 7.89
N ASP A 89 0.04 -2.48 8.39
CA ASP A 89 -0.63 -1.42 7.65
C ASP A 89 0.32 -0.24 7.41
N LEU A 90 1.06 0.18 8.44
CA LEU A 90 2.11 1.20 8.30
C LEU A 90 3.18 0.73 7.31
N GLY A 91 3.63 -0.52 7.42
CA GLY A 91 4.60 -1.10 6.48
C GLY A 91 4.11 -1.06 5.04
N PHE A 92 2.83 -1.37 4.80
CA PHE A 92 2.26 -1.33 3.45
C PHE A 92 2.09 0.11 2.91
N PHE A 93 1.77 1.08 3.77
CA PHE A 93 1.79 2.48 3.35
C PHE A 93 3.19 2.93 2.90
N MET A 94 4.24 2.49 3.60
CA MET A 94 5.61 2.74 3.15
C MET A 94 5.91 2.06 1.81
N VAL A 95 5.39 0.85 1.57
CA VAL A 95 5.44 0.21 0.24
C VAL A 95 4.82 1.12 -0.82
N LEU A 96 3.61 1.63 -0.59
CA LEU A 96 2.96 2.55 -1.53
C LEU A 96 3.79 3.81 -1.78
N ALA A 97 4.35 4.41 -0.72
CA ALA A 97 5.12 5.65 -0.82
C ALA A 97 6.38 5.53 -1.67
N VAL A 98 7.07 4.39 -1.63
CA VAL A 98 8.30 4.19 -2.43
C VAL A 98 8.02 3.63 -3.83
N SER A 99 6.89 2.95 -4.00
CA SER A 99 6.57 2.24 -5.24
C SER A 99 5.94 3.12 -6.32
N LEU A 100 5.48 4.32 -5.95
CA LEU A 100 4.69 5.19 -6.82
C LEU A 100 5.16 6.65 -6.74
N PRO A 101 5.09 7.41 -7.84
CA PRO A 101 5.17 8.87 -7.79
C PRO A 101 4.08 9.49 -6.92
N THR A 102 4.27 10.75 -6.53
CA THR A 102 3.37 11.44 -5.58
C THR A 102 1.90 11.40 -5.99
N LEU A 103 1.58 11.72 -7.25
CA LEU A 103 0.19 11.78 -7.69
C LEU A 103 -0.46 10.38 -7.69
N SER A 104 0.24 9.40 -8.26
CA SER A 104 -0.22 8.00 -8.30
C SER A 104 -0.32 7.40 -6.90
N PHE A 105 0.63 7.72 -6.01
CA PHE A 105 0.60 7.35 -4.60
C PHE A 105 -0.68 7.88 -3.93
N LEU A 106 -0.99 9.18 -4.05
CA LEU A 106 -2.18 9.76 -3.45
C LEU A 106 -3.47 9.12 -3.98
N MET A 107 -3.57 8.96 -5.30
CA MET A 107 -4.73 8.32 -5.93
C MET A 107 -4.90 6.88 -5.43
N VAL A 108 -3.84 6.06 -5.50
CA VAL A 108 -3.88 4.67 -5.04
C VAL A 108 -4.16 4.61 -3.54
N PHE A 109 -3.54 5.44 -2.72
CA PHE A 109 -3.76 5.47 -1.27
C PHE A 109 -5.22 5.76 -0.92
N ILE A 110 -5.81 6.79 -1.52
CA ILE A 110 -7.21 7.17 -1.28
C ILE A 110 -8.15 6.08 -1.78
N PHE A 111 -8.07 5.70 -3.05
CA PHE A 111 -9.00 4.74 -3.65
C PHE A 111 -8.86 3.34 -3.07
N SER A 112 -7.64 2.91 -2.73
CA SER A 112 -7.43 1.60 -2.07
C SER A 112 -8.00 1.57 -0.67
N THR A 113 -7.97 2.69 0.08
CA THR A 113 -8.61 2.79 1.41
C THR A 113 -10.13 2.70 1.30
N PHE A 114 -10.74 3.43 0.35
CA PHE A 114 -12.17 3.31 0.08
C PHE A 114 -12.55 1.91 -0.40
N PHE A 115 -11.75 1.33 -1.30
CA PHE A 115 -11.94 -0.05 -1.77
C PHE A 115 -11.90 -1.05 -0.61
N ALA A 116 -10.90 -0.95 0.27
CA ALA A 116 -10.77 -1.83 1.42
C ALA A 116 -12.00 -1.73 2.35
N LEU A 117 -12.48 -0.51 2.59
CA LEU A 117 -13.69 -0.27 3.38
C LEU A 117 -14.93 -0.89 2.71
N LEU A 118 -15.13 -0.66 1.41
CA LEU A 118 -16.27 -1.21 0.67
C LEU A 118 -16.26 -2.74 0.66
N VAL A 119 -15.13 -3.35 0.34
CA VAL A 119 -14.97 -4.82 0.36
C VAL A 119 -15.21 -5.36 1.77
N PHE A 120 -14.67 -4.71 2.79
CA PHE A 120 -14.92 -5.12 4.16
C PHE A 120 -16.41 -5.04 4.51
N LEU A 121 -17.13 -3.98 4.15
CA LEU A 121 -18.55 -3.84 4.45
C LEU A 121 -19.41 -4.92 3.78
N ILE A 122 -19.09 -5.28 2.53
CA ILE A 122 -19.79 -6.33 1.77
C ILE A 122 -19.51 -7.71 2.37
N PHE A 123 -18.24 -7.98 2.74
CA PHE A 123 -17.79 -9.30 3.18
C PHE A 123 -17.61 -9.43 4.70
N LYS A 124 -18.07 -8.46 5.50
CA LYS A 124 -17.87 -8.39 6.97
C LYS A 124 -18.30 -9.65 7.71
N TYR A 125 -19.27 -10.39 7.17
CA TYR A 125 -19.78 -11.64 7.77
C TYR A 125 -18.86 -12.85 7.53
N ARG A 126 -17.97 -12.78 6.53
CA ARG A 126 -17.01 -13.86 6.22
C ARG A 126 -15.64 -13.64 6.88
N PHE A 127 -15.38 -12.44 7.39
CA PHE A 127 -14.12 -12.12 8.05
C PHE A 127 -14.17 -12.45 9.55
N GLN A 128 -13.33 -13.38 9.99
CA GLN A 128 -13.07 -13.66 11.40
C GLN A 128 -11.57 -13.45 11.67
N PRO A 129 -11.14 -12.62 12.65
CA PRO A 129 -11.91 -11.64 13.44
C PRO A 129 -12.52 -10.51 12.59
N LYS A 130 -13.45 -9.73 13.17
CA LYS A 130 -14.17 -8.60 12.53
C LYS A 130 -13.31 -7.32 12.38
N THR A 131 -12.04 -7.47 12.04
CA THR A 131 -11.15 -6.34 11.72
C THR A 131 -10.92 -6.26 10.22
N VAL A 132 -10.63 -5.05 9.73
CA VAL A 132 -10.39 -4.80 8.31
C VAL A 132 -8.96 -5.26 7.96
N PRO A 133 -8.74 -6.20 7.03
CA PRO A 133 -7.41 -6.49 6.48
C PRO A 133 -7.00 -5.37 5.51
N LEU A 134 -6.58 -4.24 6.07
CA LEU A 134 -6.33 -3.04 5.28
C LEU A 134 -5.12 -3.25 4.36
N ALA A 135 -3.96 -3.63 4.90
CA ALA A 135 -2.75 -3.92 4.11
C ALA A 135 -3.02 -4.95 2.99
N GLY A 136 -3.74 -6.03 3.29
CA GLY A 136 -4.09 -7.05 2.31
C GLY A 136 -4.94 -6.49 1.18
N LEU A 137 -6.05 -5.83 1.50
CA LEU A 137 -6.96 -5.29 0.46
C LEU A 137 -6.30 -4.18 -0.36
N GLN A 138 -5.44 -3.37 0.25
CA GLN A 138 -4.67 -2.36 -0.48
C GLN A 138 -3.60 -2.98 -1.38
N SER A 139 -2.95 -4.08 -0.95
CA SER A 139 -2.01 -4.83 -1.78
C SER A 139 -2.69 -5.45 -3.00
N LEU A 140 -3.90 -5.98 -2.84
CA LEU A 140 -4.72 -6.44 -3.96
C LEU A 140 -5.07 -5.29 -4.91
N PHE A 141 -5.49 -4.15 -4.36
CA PHE A 141 -5.81 -2.99 -5.19
C PHE A 141 -4.61 -2.51 -6.00
N LEU A 142 -3.42 -2.43 -5.38
CA LEU A 142 -2.18 -2.08 -6.08
C LEU A 142 -1.86 -3.10 -7.19
N ALA A 143 -1.98 -4.40 -6.91
CA ALA A 143 -1.78 -5.44 -7.91
C ALA A 143 -2.72 -5.30 -9.12
N LEU A 144 -4.00 -4.99 -8.87
CA LEU A 144 -4.98 -4.73 -9.93
C LEU A 144 -4.63 -3.47 -10.75
N VAL A 145 -4.18 -2.40 -10.09
CA VAL A 145 -3.74 -1.17 -10.78
C VAL A 145 -2.52 -1.44 -11.67
N LEU A 146 -1.54 -2.21 -11.19
CA LEU A 146 -0.36 -2.59 -11.97
C LEU A 146 -0.76 -3.44 -13.20
N LEU A 147 -1.67 -4.40 -13.02
CA LEU A 147 -2.21 -5.18 -14.13
C LEU A 147 -2.96 -4.29 -15.13
N ALA A 148 -3.81 -3.37 -14.65
CA ALA A 148 -4.56 -2.45 -15.51
C ALA A 148 -3.64 -1.52 -16.30
N ASN A 149 -2.56 -1.02 -15.68
CA ASN A 149 -1.52 -0.23 -16.34
C ASN A 149 -0.81 -1.01 -17.46
N LYS A 150 -0.64 -2.32 -17.29
CA LYS A 150 -0.03 -3.18 -18.31
C LYS A 150 -0.94 -3.43 -19.51
N PHE A 151 -2.25 -3.62 -19.27
CA PHE A 151 -3.21 -3.90 -20.35
C PHE A 151 -3.73 -2.63 -21.04
N SER A 152 -3.78 -1.51 -20.33
CA SER A 152 -4.27 -0.24 -20.87
C SER A 152 -3.11 0.60 -21.40
N SER A 153 -3.02 0.78 -22.71
CA SER A 153 -2.01 1.65 -23.35
C SER A 153 -2.15 3.14 -22.99
N THR A 154 -3.25 3.54 -22.35
CA THR A 154 -3.56 4.92 -21.96
C THR A 154 -3.25 5.22 -20.49
N LEU A 155 -3.09 4.19 -19.65
CA LEU A 155 -2.75 4.36 -18.24
C LEU A 155 -1.23 4.36 -18.11
N ASN A 156 -0.68 5.43 -17.58
CA ASN A 156 0.72 5.49 -17.18
C ASN A 156 0.82 6.01 -15.75
N ILE A 157 0.87 5.08 -14.81
CA ILE A 157 1.01 5.36 -13.38
C ILE A 157 2.36 5.98 -13.01
N TYR A 158 3.32 6.04 -13.93
CA TYR A 158 4.65 6.62 -13.72
C TYR A 158 4.88 7.91 -14.53
N ALA A 159 3.88 8.40 -15.27
CA ALA A 159 4.03 9.54 -16.19
C ALA A 159 4.29 10.90 -15.52
N LEU A 160 4.09 11.02 -14.21
CA LEU A 160 4.10 12.28 -13.45
C LEU A 160 4.87 12.10 -12.15
#